data_AF-A0A2G8PF74-F1
#
_entry.id   AF-A0A2G8PF74-F1
#
_cell.length_a   1.000
_cell.length_b   1.000
_cell.length_c   1.000
_cell.angle_alpha   90.00
_cell.angle_beta   90.00
_cell.angle_gamma   90.00
#
_symmetry.space_group_name_H-M   'P 1'
#
loop_
_entity.id
_entity.type
_entity.pdbx_description
1 polymer ?
#
loop_
_entity_poly.entity_id
_entity_poly.type
_entity_poly.pdbx_seq_one_letter_code
_entity_poly.pdbx_strand_id
1 'polypeptide(L)'
;MLHSSQMFSFLKQTAARAALVSFGSILLAEMGDKTQLATLLLSAHSQNLGVIFCGAAAALISTSFIGVWAGAWVARVIPPRWIKTSAGVGFLLIGLSLLWGSLPIAG
;
A
#
# COMPACT_ATOMS: atom_id res chain seq x y z
N MET A 1 -8.85 -3.80 40.72
CA MET A 1 -7.53 -3.84 40.04
C MET A 1 -7.40 -4.95 38.97
N LEU A 2 -8.01 -6.13 39.13
CA LEU A 2 -7.91 -7.25 38.16
C LEU A 2 -8.67 -7.07 36.83
N HIS A 3 -9.65 -6.16 36.74
CA HIS A 3 -10.45 -5.94 35.52
C HIS A 3 -9.73 -5.04 34.48
N SER A 4 -8.86 -4.14 34.95
CA SER A 4 -8.11 -3.22 34.09
C SER A 4 -7.04 -3.96 33.28
N SER A 5 -6.31 -4.91 33.89
CA SER A 5 -5.27 -5.68 33.23
C SER A 5 -5.79 -6.60 32.11
N GLN A 6 -6.97 -7.20 32.31
CA GLN A 6 -7.64 -7.99 31.28
C GLN A 6 -8.03 -7.13 30.07
N MET A 7 -8.56 -5.93 30.31
CA MET A 7 -8.89 -4.98 29.24
C MET A 7 -7.64 -4.54 28.47
N PHE A 8 -6.51 -4.27 29.14
CA PHE A 8 -5.24 -3.95 28.47
C PHE A 8 -4.68 -5.11 27.62
N SER A 9 -4.83 -6.36 28.07
CA SER A 9 -4.42 -7.52 27.25
C SER A 9 -5.34 -7.74 26.04
N PHE A 10 -6.65 -7.52 26.17
CA PHE A 10 -7.58 -7.57 25.04
C PHE A 10 -7.28 -6.49 24.01
N LEU A 11 -7.03 -5.24 24.46
CA LEU A 11 -6.65 -4.14 23.57
C LEU A 11 -5.33 -4.42 22.84
N LYS A 12 -4.31 -4.90 23.55
CA LYS A 12 -3.03 -5.31 22.94
C LYS A 12 -3.21 -6.45 21.94
N GLN A 13 -4.03 -7.44 22.26
CA GLN A 13 -4.25 -8.60 21.40
C GLN A 13 -5.00 -8.22 20.13
N THR A 14 -6.03 -7.37 20.22
CA THR A 14 -6.77 -6.88 19.04
C THR A 14 -5.89 -5.99 18.16
N ALA A 15 -5.11 -5.08 18.76
CA ALA A 15 -4.19 -4.22 18.02
C ALA A 15 -3.08 -5.03 17.33
N ALA A 16 -2.47 -5.99 18.03
CA ALA A 16 -1.45 -6.86 17.46
C ALA A 16 -2.01 -7.72 16.32
N ARG A 17 -3.22 -8.26 16.47
CA ARG A 17 -3.90 -9.02 15.41
C ARG A 17 -4.22 -8.15 14.20
N ALA A 18 -4.74 -6.94 14.41
CA ALA A 18 -4.99 -6.00 13.33
C ALA A 18 -3.70 -5.62 12.59
N ALA A 19 -2.63 -5.31 13.33
CA ALA A 19 -1.32 -5.01 12.74
C ALA A 19 -0.78 -6.20 11.92
N LEU A 20 -0.84 -7.42 12.46
CA LEU A 20 -0.40 -8.63 11.75
C LEU A 20 -1.19 -8.90 10.47
N VAL A 21 -2.52 -8.76 10.50
CA VAL A 21 -3.38 -9.01 9.33
C VAL A 21 -3.16 -7.93 8.28
N SER A 22 -3.15 -6.64 8.67
CA SER A 22 -2.90 -5.56 7.73
C SER A 22 -1.49 -5.62 7.14
N PHE A 23 -0.47 -5.84 7.97
CA PHE A 23 0.90 -6.00 7.52
C PHE A 23 1.02 -7.20 6.58
N GLY A 24 0.51 -8.38 6.95
CA GLY A 24 0.58 -9.58 6.12
C GLY A 24 -0.16 -9.43 4.79
N SER A 25 -1.35 -8.81 4.79
CA SER A 25 -2.13 -8.57 3.57
C SER A 25 -1.42 -7.59 2.63
N ILE A 26 -0.89 -6.48 3.17
CA ILE A 26 -0.18 -5.48 2.36
C ILE A 26 1.14 -6.07 1.86
N LEU A 27 1.86 -6.77 2.73
CA LEU A 27 3.11 -7.43 2.37
C LEU A 27 2.87 -8.40 1.22
N LEU A 28 1.90 -9.31 1.32
CA LEU A 28 1.57 -10.24 0.23
C LEU A 28 1.10 -9.54 -1.05
N ALA A 29 0.34 -8.45 -0.95
CA ALA A 29 -0.11 -7.69 -2.10
C ALA A 29 1.04 -6.95 -2.82
N GLU A 30 2.04 -6.50 -2.06
CA GLU A 30 3.18 -5.71 -2.55
C GLU A 30 4.44 -6.57 -2.79
N MET A 31 4.47 -7.85 -2.38
CA MET A 31 5.62 -8.74 -2.56
C MET A 31 5.92 -8.94 -4.04
N GLY A 32 7.09 -8.48 -4.47
CA GLY A 32 7.51 -8.55 -5.87
C GLY A 32 7.08 -7.34 -6.72
N ASP A 33 6.64 -6.25 -6.09
CA ASP A 33 6.40 -5.00 -6.81
C ASP A 33 7.69 -4.47 -7.45
N LYS A 34 7.52 -3.77 -8.57
CA LYS A 34 8.61 -3.19 -9.36
C LYS A 34 9.49 -2.26 -8.52
N THR A 35 8.93 -1.59 -7.51
CA THR A 35 9.71 -0.75 -6.59
C THR A 35 10.64 -1.55 -5.69
N GLN A 36 10.25 -2.75 -5.26
CA GLN A 36 11.11 -3.65 -4.47
C GLN A 36 12.27 -4.18 -5.31
N LEU A 37 12.00 -4.61 -6.55
CA LEU A 37 13.05 -5.04 -7.48
C LEU A 37 14.01 -3.88 -7.84
N ALA A 38 13.48 -2.68 -8.08
CA ALA A 38 14.30 -1.50 -8.35
C ALA A 38 15.19 -1.14 -7.16
N THR A 39 14.67 -1.20 -5.93
CA THR A 39 15.43 -0.93 -4.71
C THR A 39 16.52 -1.98 -4.48
N LEU A 40 16.20 -3.26 -4.74
CA LEU A 40 17.15 -4.37 -4.61
C LEU A 40 18.27 -4.29 -5.65
N LEU A 41 17.96 -3.97 -6.90
CA LEU A 41 18.94 -3.73 -7.97
C LEU A 41 19.82 -2.51 -7.67
N LEU A 42 19.23 -1.42 -7.20
CA LEU A 42 19.97 -0.21 -6.82
C LEU A 42 20.90 -0.49 -5.63
N SER A 43 20.44 -1.29 -4.67
CA SER A 43 21.24 -1.77 -3.53
C SER A 43 22.32 -2.76 -3.92
N ALA A 44 22.14 -3.55 -4.97
CA ALA A 44 23.18 -4.43 -5.48
C ALA A 44 24.29 -3.66 -6.21
N HIS A 45 23.97 -2.49 -6.79
CA HIS A 45 24.94 -1.66 -7.54
C HIS A 45 25.63 -0.58 -6.69
N SER A 46 25.02 -0.14 -5.59
CA SER A 46 25.54 0.95 -4.77
C SER A 46 26.29 0.44 -3.55
N GLN A 47 27.47 1.02 -3.28
CA GLN A 47 28.31 0.70 -2.12
C GLN A 47 27.71 1.15 -0.77
N ASN A 48 26.60 1.89 -0.77
CA ASN A 48 26.06 2.54 0.43
C ASN A 48 24.56 2.26 0.63
N LEU A 49 24.28 1.13 1.29
CA LEU A 49 22.92 0.66 1.62
C LEU A 49 22.09 1.70 2.40
N GLY A 50 22.72 2.49 3.26
CA GLY A 50 22.03 3.46 4.11
C GLY A 50 21.33 4.56 3.32
N VAL A 51 21.96 5.03 2.23
CA VAL A 51 21.41 6.10 1.38
C VAL A 51 20.18 5.62 0.61
N ILE A 52 20.23 4.39 0.10
CA ILE A 52 19.12 3.81 -0.67
C ILE A 52 17.93 3.53 0.25
N PHE A 53 18.19 2.98 1.43
CA PHE A 53 17.14 2.77 2.43
C PHE A 53 16.46 4.08 2.81
N CYS A 54 17.25 5.13 3.11
CA CYS A 54 16.70 6.43 3.45
C CYS A 54 15.94 7.06 2.27
N GLY A 55 16.45 6.93 1.04
CA GLY A 55 15.79 7.43 -0.16
C GLY A 55 14.47 6.73 -0.44
N ALA A 56 14.43 5.40 -0.38
CA ALA A 56 13.21 4.62 -0.55
C ALA A 56 12.19 4.89 0.57
N ALA A 57 12.64 4.96 1.82
CA ALA A 57 11.79 5.31 2.95
C ALA A 57 11.21 6.73 2.82
N ALA A 58 12.03 7.71 2.44
CA ALA A 58 11.59 9.09 2.23
C ALA A 58 10.60 9.19 1.05
N ALA A 59 10.85 8.46 -0.04
CA ALA A 59 9.94 8.41 -1.19
C ALA A 59 8.57 7.81 -0.79
N LEU A 60 8.57 6.72 -0.01
CA LEU A 60 7.36 6.08 0.47
C LEU A 60 6.57 7.03 1.39
N ILE A 61 7.22 7.61 2.39
CA ILE A 61 6.59 8.56 3.33
C ILE A 61 6.01 9.75 2.57
N SER A 62 6.78 10.34 1.64
CA SER A 62 6.35 11.50 0.87
C SER A 62 5.14 11.18 0.00
N THR A 63 5.17 10.04 -0.71
CA THR A 63 4.07 9.61 -1.58
C THR A 63 2.82 9.32 -0.77
N SER A 64 2.94 8.59 0.35
CA SER A 64 1.81 8.34 1.25
C SER A 64 1.25 9.63 1.84
N PHE A 65 2.10 10.56 2.26
CA PHE A 65 1.68 11.84 2.82
C PHE A 65 0.88 12.65 1.80
N ILE A 66 1.40 12.80 0.58
CA ILE A 66 0.72 13.50 -0.51
C ILE A 66 -0.61 12.81 -0.84
N GLY A 67 -0.62 11.47 -0.91
CA GLY A 67 -1.82 10.69 -1.20
C GLY A 67 -2.91 10.87 -0.14
N VAL A 68 -2.56 10.81 1.15
CA VAL A 68 -3.50 11.03 2.25
C VAL A 68 -4.01 12.46 2.27
N TRP A 69 -3.12 13.44 2.09
CA TRP A 69 -3.51 14.86 2.07
C TRP A 69 -4.45 15.18 0.92
N ALA A 70 -4.10 14.77 -0.30
CA ALA A 70 -4.92 14.96 -1.48
C ALA A 70 -6.24 14.18 -1.37
N GLY A 71 -6.20 12.93 -0.90
CA GLY A 71 -7.39 12.09 -0.68
C GLY A 71 -8.34 12.70 0.35
N ALA A 72 -7.82 13.26 1.45
CA ALA A 72 -8.61 13.95 2.45
C ALA A 72 -9.28 15.22 1.91
N TRP A 73 -8.59 15.96 1.03
CA TRP A 73 -9.17 17.12 0.35
C TRP A 73 -10.28 16.70 -0.61
N VAL A 74 -10.03 15.71 -1.47
CA VAL A 74 -11.02 15.16 -2.40
C VAL A 74 -12.26 14.63 -1.68
N ALA A 75 -12.08 13.94 -0.55
CA ALA A 75 -13.18 13.39 0.25
C ALA A 75 -14.10 14.46 0.87
N ARG A 76 -13.63 15.71 1.02
CA ARG A 76 -14.46 16.83 1.48
C ARG A 76 -15.31 17.43 0.37
N VAL A 77 -14.86 17.35 -0.87
CA VAL A 77 -15.51 17.96 -2.03
C VAL A 77 -16.42 16.96 -2.74
N ILE A 78 -16.02 15.69 -2.82
CA ILE A 78 -16.69 14.66 -3.60
C ILE A 78 -17.45 13.70 -2.68
N PRO A 79 -18.75 13.45 -2.92
CA PRO A 79 -19.51 12.48 -2.16
C PRO A 79 -18.89 11.07 -2.25
N PRO A 80 -18.85 10.29 -1.15
CA PRO A 80 -18.16 9.01 -1.08
C PRO A 80 -18.69 7.96 -2.07
N ARG A 81 -19.95 8.09 -2.51
CA ARG A 81 -20.51 7.23 -3.57
C ARG A 81 -19.72 7.32 -4.87
N TRP A 82 -19.34 8.54 -5.28
CA TRP A 82 -18.65 8.78 -6.54
C TRP A 82 -17.21 8.28 -6.47
N ILE A 83 -16.55 8.49 -5.33
CA ILE A 83 -15.18 7.99 -5.08
C ILE A 83 -15.13 6.46 -5.19
N LYS A 84 -16.09 5.76 -4.58
CA LYS A 84 -16.15 4.28 -4.65
C LYS A 84 -16.42 3.79 -6.06
N THR A 85 -17.40 4.38 -6.75
CA THR A 85 -17.74 3.99 -8.12
C THR A 85 -16.58 4.28 -9.08
N SER A 86 -15.93 5.44 -8.97
CA SER A 86 -14.77 5.77 -9.83
C SER A 86 -13.58 4.85 -9.58
N ALA A 87 -13.30 4.50 -8.32
CA ALA A 87 -12.25 3.54 -7.98
C ALA A 87 -12.54 2.16 -8.58
N GLY A 88 -13.78 1.67 -8.46
CA GLY A 88 -14.20 0.39 -9.05
C GLY A 88 -14.11 0.37 -10.57
N VAL A 89 -14.58 1.43 -11.24
CA VAL A 89 -14.49 1.57 -12.69
C VAL A 89 -13.02 1.63 -13.14
N GLY A 90 -12.18 2.42 -12.46
CA GLY A 90 -10.75 2.51 -12.75
C GLY A 90 -10.05 1.15 -12.61
N PHE A 91 -10.37 0.41 -11.56
CA PHE A 91 -9.82 -0.93 -11.36
C PHE A 91 -10.25 -1.91 -12.45
N LEU A 92 -11.52 -1.85 -12.88
CA LEU A 92 -12.05 -2.66 -13.97
C LEU A 92 -11.36 -2.32 -15.31
N LEU A 93 -11.16 -1.03 -15.60
CA LEU A 93 -10.49 -0.56 -16.81
C LEU A 93 -9.03 -1.01 -16.86
N ILE A 94 -8.31 -0.89 -15.75
CA ILE A 94 -6.92 -1.37 -15.66
C ILE A 94 -6.88 -2.90 -15.82
N GLY A 95 -7.75 -3.62 -15.12
CA GLY A 95 -7.84 -5.08 -15.24
C GLY A 95 -8.14 -5.54 -16.67
N LEU A 96 -9.08 -4.87 -17.35
CA LEU A 96 -9.42 -5.18 -18.75
C LEU A 96 -8.28 -4.81 -19.70
N SER A 97 -7.60 -3.69 -19.46
CA SER A 97 -6.43 -3.27 -20.26
C SER A 97 -5.26 -4.25 -20.12
N LEU A 98 -5.00 -4.74 -18.90
CA LEU A 98 -4.01 -5.77 -18.64
C LEU A 98 -4.38 -7.11 -19.31
N LEU A 99 -5.65 -7.50 -19.24
CA LEU A 99 -6.15 -8.70 -19.94
C LEU A 99 -6.02 -8.56 -21.45
N TRP A 100 -6.36 -7.40 -22.02
CA TRP A 100 -6.21 -7.13 -23.46
C TRP A 100 -4.74 -7.15 -23.90
N GLY A 101 -3.84 -6.57 -23.12
CA GLY A 101 -2.40 -6.63 -23.39
C GLY A 101 -1.78 -8.02 -23.17
N SER A 102 -2.40 -8.86 -22.34
CA SER A 102 -1.97 -10.24 -22.09
C SER A 102 -2.61 -11.25 -23.03
N LEU A 103 -3.69 -10.88 -23.71
CA LEU A 103 -4.27 -11.68 -24.79
C LEU A 103 -3.25 -11.66 -25.94
N PRO A 104 -2.68 -12.82 -26.30
CA PRO A 104 -1.94 -12.92 -27.55
C PRO A 104 -2.97 -12.77 -28.65
N ILE A 105 -3.22 -11.54 -29.09
CA ILE A 105 -3.80 -11.30 -30.40
C ILE A 105 -2.78 -11.93 -31.33
N ALA A 106 -3.12 -13.12 -31.80
CA ALA A 106 -2.30 -13.98 -32.63
C ALA A 106 -1.62 -13.12 -33.71
N GLY A 107 -0.33 -13.43 -33.95
CA GLY A 107 0.27 -13.10 -35.23
C GLY A 107 -0.54 -13.67 -36.40
#